data_AF-A0A936IJP1-F1
#
_entry.id   AF-A0A936IJP1-F1
#
_cell.length_a   1.000
_cell.length_b   1.000
_cell.length_c   1.000
_cell.angle_alpha   90.00
_cell.angle_beta   90.00
_cell.angle_gamma   90.00
#
_symmetry.space_group_name_H-M   'P 1'
#
loop_
_entity.id
_entity.type
_entity.pdbx_description
1 polymer ?
#
loop_
_entity_poly.entity_id
_entity_poly.type
_entity_poly.pdbx_seq_one_letter_code
_entity_poly.pdbx_strand_id
1 'polypeptide(L)'
;MLVRERGASVEPGEEAAADGGRTRLLGGSGGSAFEERLDPAARLIGFRYTIGEYFGHRVLASIQPLFRIEGRVEAARTFGQPRGEPMEITAGEGFEVIGLEARSGDVFDG
;
A
#
# COMPACT_ATOMS: atom_id res chain seq x y z
N MET A 1 5.54 27.15 33.16
CA MET A 1 4.90 25.87 33.53
C MET A 1 3.41 26.12 33.65
N LEU A 2 2.64 25.74 32.63
CA LEU A 2 1.18 25.83 32.63
C LEU A 2 0.67 24.50 32.05
N VAL A 3 0.12 23.67 32.94
CA VAL A 3 -0.57 22.43 32.60
C VAL A 3 -2.00 22.79 32.23
N ARG A 4 -2.46 22.31 31.08
CA ARG A 4 -3.89 22.09 30.81
C ARG A 4 -4.05 20.74 30.13
N GLU A 5 -4.62 19.81 30.87
CA GLU A 5 -5.30 18.64 30.35
C GLU A 5 -6.68 19.04 29.80
N ARG A 6 -7.10 18.43 28.68
CA ARG A 6 -8.32 17.60 28.62
C ARG A 6 -8.56 17.12 27.18
N GLY A 7 -8.61 15.79 27.04
CA GLY A 7 -9.69 15.07 26.38
C GLY A 7 -9.85 15.24 24.87
N ALA A 8 -9.24 14.33 24.12
CA ALA A 8 -9.94 13.67 23.02
C ALA A 8 -9.76 12.16 23.23
N SER A 9 -10.73 11.56 23.95
CA SER A 9 -10.97 10.13 23.90
C SER A 9 -11.34 9.80 22.46
N VAL A 10 -10.40 9.22 21.73
CA VAL A 10 -10.69 8.58 20.45
C VAL A 10 -11.37 7.27 20.84
N GLU A 11 -12.71 7.27 20.78
CA GLU A 11 -13.48 6.04 20.83
C GLU A 11 -12.89 5.08 19.77
N PRO A 12 -12.59 3.81 20.12
CA PRO A 12 -12.19 2.83 19.14
C PRO A 12 -13.36 2.66 18.18
N GLY A 13 -13.23 3.28 17.01
CA GLY A 13 -14.15 3.10 15.91
C GLY A 13 -14.23 1.62 15.62
N GLU A 14 -15.41 1.08 15.90
CA GLU A 14 -15.96 -0.21 15.52
C GLU A 14 -15.06 -0.95 14.54
N GLU A 15 -14.36 -1.92 15.10
CA GLU A 15 -13.59 -2.97 14.46
C GLU A 15 -14.32 -3.46 13.21
N ALA A 16 -13.91 -2.94 12.04
CA ALA A 16 -14.25 -3.52 10.77
C ALA A 16 -13.48 -4.85 10.69
N ALA A 17 -14.00 -5.86 11.37
CA ALA A 17 -13.68 -7.24 11.12
C ALA A 17 -13.87 -7.44 9.60
N ALA A 18 -12.76 -7.66 8.90
CA ALA A 18 -12.76 -7.90 7.48
C ALA A 18 -13.60 -9.14 7.20
N ASP A 19 -14.87 -8.93 6.83
CA ASP A 19 -15.63 -9.92 6.11
C ASP A 19 -14.75 -10.34 4.92
N GLY A 20 -14.59 -11.64 4.70
CA GLY A 20 -13.70 -12.23 3.69
C GLY A 20 -14.16 -11.95 2.25
N GLY A 21 -14.72 -10.78 2.01
CA GLY A 21 -15.16 -10.26 0.74
C GLY A 21 -14.00 -10.21 -0.24
N ARG A 22 -14.27 -10.69 -1.45
CA ARG A 22 -13.31 -10.66 -2.55
C ARG A 22 -12.85 -9.23 -2.78
N THR A 23 -11.54 -9.00 -2.77
CA THR A 23 -10.95 -7.73 -3.20
C THR A 23 -11.42 -7.42 -4.61
N ARG A 24 -11.98 -6.23 -4.82
CA ARG A 24 -12.42 -5.78 -6.14
C ARG A 24 -11.22 -5.57 -7.05
N LEU A 25 -11.29 -6.07 -8.28
CA LEU A 25 -10.31 -5.73 -9.32
C LEU A 25 -10.51 -4.26 -9.73
N LEU A 26 -9.43 -3.49 -9.69
CA LEU A 26 -9.35 -2.07 -10.07
C LEU A 26 -8.38 -1.90 -11.25
N GLY A 27 -8.64 -0.91 -12.11
CA GLY A 27 -7.88 -0.65 -13.34
C GLY A 27 -8.46 -1.31 -14.61
N GLY A 28 -7.76 -1.12 -15.74
CA GLY A 28 -8.12 -1.68 -17.05
C GLY A 28 -7.63 -3.11 -17.29
N SER A 29 -7.88 -3.64 -18.49
CA SER A 29 -7.51 -5.00 -18.89
C SER A 29 -6.09 -5.13 -19.48
N GLY A 30 -5.31 -4.05 -19.48
CA GLY A 30 -3.95 -4.02 -20.01
C GLY A 30 -2.90 -4.58 -19.04
N GLY A 31 -1.70 -4.86 -19.58
CA GLY A 31 -0.57 -5.37 -18.80
C GLY A 31 -0.57 -6.90 -18.64
N SER A 32 0.45 -7.43 -17.98
CA SER A 32 0.53 -8.85 -17.63
C SER A 32 0.06 -9.05 -16.19
N ALA A 33 -0.83 -10.01 -15.99
CA ALA A 33 -1.23 -10.42 -14.66
C ALA A 33 -0.01 -10.96 -13.89
N PHE A 34 0.03 -10.66 -12.60
CA PHE A 34 0.99 -11.25 -11.66
C PHE A 34 0.27 -11.52 -10.35
N GLU A 35 0.80 -12.50 -9.61
CA GLU A 35 0.38 -12.81 -8.25
C GLU A 35 1.66 -12.95 -7.42
N GLU A 36 1.74 -12.23 -6.31
CA GLU A 36 2.81 -12.38 -5.34
C GLU A 36 2.25 -13.17 -4.16
N ARG A 37 2.75 -14.40 -3.97
CA ARG A 37 2.44 -15.22 -2.79
C ARG A 37 3.63 -15.19 -1.87
N LEU A 38 3.36 -14.95 -0.59
CA LEU A 38 4.39 -14.73 0.40
C LEU A 38 4.46 -15.88 1.39
N ASP A 39 5.61 -15.98 2.04
CA ASP A 39 5.76 -16.77 3.25
C ASP A 39 4.69 -16.34 4.28
N PRO A 40 3.97 -17.28 4.93
CA PRO A 40 2.98 -16.96 5.95
C PRO A 40 3.51 -16.13 7.14
N ALA A 41 4.84 -16.10 7.36
CA ALA A 41 5.49 -15.28 8.37
C ALA A 41 5.78 -13.85 7.89
N ALA A 42 5.73 -13.58 6.58
CA ALA A 42 5.94 -12.25 6.04
C ALA A 42 4.74 -11.34 6.35
N ARG A 43 5.02 -10.10 6.74
CA ARG A 43 4.01 -9.04 6.93
C ARG A 43 4.24 -7.92 5.95
N LEU A 44 3.20 -7.52 5.20
CA LEU A 44 3.28 -6.36 4.33
C LEU A 44 3.34 -5.11 5.19
N ILE A 45 4.42 -4.34 5.08
CA ILE A 45 4.63 -3.14 5.91
C ILE A 45 4.72 -1.87 5.07
N GLY A 46 4.60 -1.94 3.75
CA GLY A 46 4.69 -0.75 2.93
C GLY A 46 4.98 -1.03 1.47
N PHE A 47 5.28 0.04 0.75
CA PHE A 47 5.58 0.01 -0.67
C PHE A 47 6.63 1.06 -1.00
N ARG A 48 7.50 0.72 -1.95
CA ARG A 48 8.17 1.69 -2.81
C ARG A 48 7.41 1.80 -4.11
N TYR A 49 7.27 3.01 -4.63
CA TYR A 49 6.54 3.21 -5.87
C TYR A 49 7.06 4.42 -6.62
N THR A 50 6.72 4.49 -7.90
CA THR A 50 7.01 5.65 -8.73
C THR A 50 5.75 6.15 -9.42
N ILE A 51 5.62 7.46 -9.56
CA ILE A 51 4.55 8.07 -10.35
C ILE A 51 5.11 8.51 -11.70
N GLY A 52 4.46 8.10 -12.78
CA GLY A 52 4.81 8.47 -14.15
C GLY A 52 3.67 9.20 -14.85
N GLU A 53 3.91 9.58 -16.11
CA GLU A 53 2.89 10.13 -17.00
C GLU A 53 2.50 9.09 -18.05
N TYR A 54 1.19 8.92 -18.27
CA TYR A 54 0.62 8.05 -19.29
C TYR A 54 -0.56 8.75 -19.95
N PHE A 55 -0.47 9.01 -21.26
CA PHE A 55 -1.46 9.79 -22.03
C PHE A 55 -1.90 11.11 -21.34
N GLY A 56 -0.96 11.84 -20.73
CA GLY A 56 -1.26 13.11 -20.04
C GLY A 56 -1.81 12.96 -18.61
N HIS A 57 -1.93 11.74 -18.10
CA HIS A 57 -2.38 11.46 -16.73
C HIS A 57 -1.22 11.01 -15.84
N ARG A 58 -1.23 11.46 -14.58
CA ARG A 58 -0.30 10.95 -13.57
C ARG A 58 -0.81 9.59 -13.08
N VAL A 59 0.03 8.57 -13.18
CA VAL A 59 -0.34 7.19 -12.86
C VAL A 59 0.74 6.52 -12.02
N LEU A 60 0.36 5.48 -11.28
CA LEU A 60 1.29 4.57 -10.64
C LEU A 60 2.06 3.79 -11.72
N ALA A 61 3.34 4.13 -11.92
CA ALA A 61 4.16 3.54 -12.98
C ALA A 61 4.87 2.24 -12.52
N SER A 62 5.22 2.17 -11.24
CA SER A 62 5.73 0.95 -10.63
C SER A 62 5.40 0.87 -9.14
N ILE A 63 5.35 -0.35 -8.62
CA ILE A 63 5.19 -0.64 -7.20
C ILE A 63 6.08 -1.82 -6.81
N GLN A 64 6.69 -1.72 -5.63
CA GLN A 64 7.52 -2.74 -5.01
C GLN A 64 7.06 -2.90 -3.56
N PRO A 65 6.41 -4.02 -3.22
CA PRO A 65 6.02 -4.29 -1.85
C PRO A 65 7.22 -4.43 -0.91
N LEU A 66 7.06 -3.97 0.32
CA LEU A 66 8.04 -4.10 1.40
C LEU A 66 7.47 -4.99 2.50
N PHE A 67 8.22 -6.02 2.88
CA PHE A 67 7.82 -7.02 3.87
C PHE A 67 8.70 -6.99 5.10
N ARG A 68 8.11 -7.31 6.24
CA ARG A 68 8.84 -7.65 7.46
C ARG A 68 8.90 -9.17 7.60
N ILE A 69 10.11 -9.70 7.68
CA ILE A 69 10.39 -11.13 7.90
C ILE A 69 11.43 -11.22 9.01
N GLU A 70 11.09 -11.87 10.12
CA GLU A 70 11.99 -12.03 11.27
C GLU A 70 12.65 -10.72 11.75
N GLY A 71 11.90 -9.61 11.71
CA GLY A 71 12.38 -8.28 12.13
C GLY A 71 13.21 -7.53 11.09
N ARG A 72 13.43 -8.10 9.89
CA ARG A 72 14.11 -7.43 8.78
C ARG A 72 13.13 -6.93 7.74
N VAL A 73 13.47 -5.82 7.09
CA VAL A 73 12.71 -5.29 5.96
C VAL A 73 13.29 -5.83 4.66
N GLU A 74 12.47 -6.52 3.88
CA GLU A 74 12.83 -7.08 2.59
C GLU A 74 11.93 -6.49 1.49
N ALA A 75 12.56 -6.02 0.42
CA ALA A 75 11.83 -5.52 -0.75
C ALA A 75 11.59 -6.68 -1.72
N ALA A 76 10.34 -6.87 -2.12
CA ALA A 76 9.98 -7.90 -3.09
C ALA A 76 10.26 -7.46 -4.53
N ARG A 77 9.73 -8.21 -5.49
CA ARG A 77 9.80 -7.86 -6.91
C ARG A 77 9.13 -6.52 -7.17
N THR A 78 9.73 -5.72 -8.06
CA THR A 78 9.08 -4.53 -8.62
C THR A 78 8.16 -4.92 -9.78
N PHE A 79 6.94 -4.40 -9.77
CA PHE A 79 5.95 -4.54 -10.83
C PHE A 79 5.77 -3.20 -11.55
N GLY A 80 5.62 -3.26 -12.88
CA GLY A 80 5.62 -2.07 -13.73
C GLY A 80 7.03 -1.64 -14.15
N GLN A 81 7.14 -0.43 -14.70
CA GLN A 81 8.41 0.16 -15.12
C GLN A 81 8.66 1.43 -14.29
N PRO A 82 9.72 1.46 -13.46
CA PRO A 82 10.04 2.65 -12.68
C PRO A 82 10.21 3.88 -13.58
N ARG A 83 9.59 4.99 -13.18
CA ARG A 83 9.67 6.29 -13.87
C ARG A 83 9.89 7.39 -12.84
N GLY A 84 11.02 8.07 -12.90
CA GLY A 84 11.34 9.15 -11.96
C GLY A 84 11.84 8.65 -10.60
N GLU A 85 11.72 9.50 -9.58
CA GLU A 85 12.22 9.23 -8.24
C GLU A 85 11.26 8.30 -7.46
N PRO A 86 11.78 7.25 -6.80
CA PRO A 86 10.97 6.37 -5.98
C PRO A 86 10.52 7.06 -4.69
N MET A 87 9.24 6.94 -4.42
CA MET A 87 8.62 7.28 -3.15
C MET A 87 8.50 6.02 -2.29
N GLU A 88 8.54 6.18 -0.98
CA GLU A 88 8.36 5.07 -0.03
C GLU A 88 7.28 5.45 1.00
N ILE A 89 6.37 4.51 1.25
CA ILE A 89 5.42 4.57 2.34
C ILE A 89 5.54 3.31 3.17
N THR A 90 5.70 3.46 4.48
CA THR A 90 5.84 2.35 5.43
C THR A 90 4.93 2.56 6.63
N ALA A 91 4.38 1.45 7.12
CA ALA A 91 3.68 1.36 8.37
C ALA A 91 4.67 1.57 9.53
N GLY A 92 4.19 2.20 10.61
CA GLY A 92 4.96 2.37 11.83
C GLY A 92 5.35 1.04 12.48
N GLU A 93 6.21 1.10 13.49
CA GLU A 93 6.59 -0.07 14.25
C GLU A 93 5.36 -0.75 14.89
N GLY A 94 5.24 -2.07 14.72
CA GLY A 94 4.11 -2.85 15.23
C GLY A 94 2.87 -2.84 14.33
N PHE A 95 2.88 -2.10 13.21
CA PHE A 95 1.77 -2.04 12.26
C PHE A 95 2.09 -2.76 10.95
N GLU A 96 1.03 -3.16 10.25
CA GLU A 96 1.06 -3.79 8.93
C GLU A 96 -0.02 -3.17 8.02
N VAL A 97 0.16 -3.33 6.71
CA VAL A 97 -0.82 -2.90 5.72
C VAL A 97 -1.89 -3.97 5.58
N ILE A 98 -3.12 -3.65 5.96
CA ILE A 98 -4.27 -4.56 5.88
C ILE A 98 -5.18 -4.28 4.67
N GLY A 99 -4.96 -3.17 3.96
CA GLY A 99 -5.78 -2.77 2.82
C GLY A 99 -5.18 -1.61 2.04
N LEU A 100 -5.70 -1.42 0.83
CA LEU A 100 -5.37 -0.30 -0.05
C LEU A 100 -6.66 0.38 -0.47
N GLU A 101 -6.68 1.70 -0.37
CA GLU A 101 -7.66 2.54 -1.03
C GLU A 101 -7.00 3.15 -2.26
N ALA A 102 -7.65 3.09 -3.41
CA ALA A 102 -7.11 3.59 -4.66
C ALA A 102 -8.22 4.15 -5.55
N ARG A 103 -7.84 5.13 -6.36
CA ARG A 103 -8.61 5.67 -7.48
C ARG A 103 -8.10 5.06 -8.77
N SER A 104 -9.03 4.59 -9.60
CA SER A 104 -8.69 4.00 -10.90
C SER A 104 -9.76 4.29 -11.95
N GLY A 105 -9.30 4.52 -13.18
CA GLY A 105 -10.07 4.34 -14.41
C GLY A 105 -9.52 3.15 -15.21
N ASP A 106 -9.03 3.40 -16.42
CA ASP A 106 -8.29 2.40 -17.20
C ASP A 106 -6.89 2.10 -16.61
N VAL A 107 -6.42 2.95 -15.69
CA VAL A 107 -5.12 2.90 -15.02
C VAL A 107 -5.28 3.21 -13.52
N PHE A 108 -4.23 2.96 -12.73
CA PHE A 108 -4.17 3.35 -11.32
C PHE A 108 -3.67 4.79 -11.19
N ASP A 109 -4.53 5.67 -10.68
CA ASP A 109 -4.28 7.12 -10.60
C ASP A 109 -3.68 7.54 -9.26
N GLY A 110 -3.93 6.76 -8.19
CA GLY A 110 -3.41 7.00 -6.84
C GLY A 110 -4.34 6.55 -5.74
#